data_AF-A0A1A8RD82-F1
#
_entry.id   AF-A0A1A8RD82-F1
#
_cell.length_a   1.000
_cell.length_b   1.000
_cell.length_c   1.000
_cell.angle_alpha   90.00
_cell.angle_beta   90.00
_cell.angle_gamma   90.00
#
_symmetry.space_group_name_H-M   'P 1'
#
loop_
_entity.id
_entity.type
_entity.pdbx_description
1 polymer ?
#
loop_
_entity_poly.entity_id
_entity_poly.type
_entity_poly.pdbx_seq_one_letter_code
_entity_poly.pdbx_strand_id
1 'polypeptide(L)' 'HMLQQQKYIGDKLEDIEARARRNNLRVYGIKESKEVKPSELKETIEEWLKKELGLEEDLQIQSAHRAH' A
#
# COMPACT_ATOMS: atom_id res chain seq x y z
N HIS A 1 33.17 8.43 -14.61
CA HIS A 1 32.05 8.65 -15.55
C HIS A 1 30.96 7.57 -15.42
N MET A 2 31.23 6.29 -15.69
CA MET A 2 30.21 5.22 -15.59
C MET A 2 29.58 5.08 -14.18
N LEU A 3 30.38 5.10 -13.11
CA LEU A 3 29.89 4.99 -11.73
C LEU A 3 28.95 6.13 -11.31
N GLN A 4 29.20 7.35 -11.81
CA GLN A 4 28.34 8.50 -11.53
C GLN A 4 27.00 8.40 -12.26
N GLN A 5 26.99 7.88 -13.49
CA GLN A 5 25.76 7.64 -14.24
C GLN A 5 24.92 6.53 -13.59
N GLN A 6 25.54 5.44 -13.13
CA GLN A 6 24.83 4.39 -12.39
C GLN A 6 24.20 4.93 -11.11
N LYS A 7 24.94 5.74 -10.34
CA LYS A 7 24.41 6.36 -9.12
C LYS A 7 23.22 7.28 -9.43
N TYR A 8 23.35 8.14 -10.44
CA TYR A 8 22.28 9.05 -10.86
C TYR A 8 21.00 8.31 -11.28
N ILE A 9 21.13 7.18 -11.98
CA ILE A 9 19.98 6.34 -12.36
C ILE A 9 19.38 5.69 -11.11
N GLY A 10 20.21 5.17 -10.20
CA GLY A 10 19.75 4.60 -8.94
C GLY A 10 18.96 5.59 -8.09
N ASP A 11 19.50 6.79 -7.87
CA ASP A 11 18.86 7.86 -7.10
C ASP A 11 17.50 8.25 -7.71
N LYS A 12 17.39 8.29 -9.05
CA LYS A 12 16.11 8.55 -9.73
C LYS A 12 15.11 7.42 -9.58
N LEU A 13 15.55 6.17 -9.66
CA LEU A 13 14.67 5.01 -9.48
C LEU A 13 14.10 4.99 -8.06
N GLU A 14 14.97 5.19 -7.05
CA GLU A 14 14.56 5.27 -5.65
C GLU A 14 13.52 6.38 -5.42
N ASP A 15 13.76 7.55 -5.99
CA ASP A 15 12.87 8.71 -5.88
C ASP A 15 11.50 8.47 -6.58
N ILE A 16 11.49 7.80 -7.73
CA ILE A 16 10.23 7.40 -8.40
C ILE A 16 9.48 6.37 -7.55
N GLU A 17 10.17 5.37 -7.03
CA GLU A 17 9.57 4.34 -6.19
C GLU A 17 9.03 4.89 -4.87
N ALA A 18 9.77 5.79 -4.23
CA ALA A 18 9.36 6.47 -3.01
C ALA A 18 8.07 7.26 -3.23
N ARG A 19 7.97 8.00 -4.35
CA ARG A 19 6.74 8.70 -4.74
C ARG A 19 5.59 7.74 -5.00
N ALA A 20 5.84 6.63 -5.70
CA ALA A 20 4.82 5.63 -5.99
C ALA A 20 4.26 4.99 -4.70
N ARG A 21 5.11 4.78 -3.68
CA ARG A 21 4.69 4.19 -2.39
C ARG A 21 4.17 5.21 -1.38
N ARG A 22 4.26 6.52 -1.65
CA ARG A 22 3.91 7.57 -0.68
C ARG A 22 2.46 7.51 -0.21
N ASN A 23 1.55 7.01 -1.06
CA ASN A 23 0.14 6.83 -0.73
C ASN A 23 -0.23 5.38 -0.35
N ASN A 24 0.77 4.52 -0.12
CA ASN A 24 0.53 3.12 0.22
C ASN A 24 0.71 2.95 1.73
N LEU A 25 -0.31 2.40 2.39
CA LEU A 25 -0.23 1.98 3.78
C LEU A 25 0.08 0.48 3.86
N ARG A 26 1.04 0.10 4.69
CA ARG A 26 1.33 -1.32 4.99
C ARG A 26 0.81 -1.67 6.38
N VAL A 27 -0.11 -2.62 6.43
CA VAL A 27 -0.77 -3.06 7.66
C VAL A 27 -0.30 -4.46 8.01
N TYR A 28 0.05 -4.67 9.29
CA TYR A 28 0.54 -5.94 9.82
C TYR A 28 -0.42 -6.47 10.89
N GLY A 29 -0.42 -7.79 11.10
CA GLY A 29 -1.20 -8.43 12.18
C GLY A 29 -2.66 -8.71 11.86
N ILE A 30 -3.14 -8.42 10.64
CA ILE A 30 -4.48 -8.81 10.19
C ILE A 30 -4.46 -10.31 9.86
N LYS A 31 -5.20 -11.11 10.65
CA LYS A 31 -5.37 -12.54 10.44
C LYS A 31 -5.91 -12.83 9.03
N GLU A 32 -5.36 -13.85 8.41
CA GLU A 32 -5.86 -14.35 7.14
C GLU A 32 -7.17 -15.11 7.40
N SER A 33 -8.30 -14.50 7.05
CA SER A 33 -9.55 -15.25 6.96
C SER A 33 -9.55 -16.00 5.63
N LYS A 34 -9.83 -17.30 5.68
CA LYS A 34 -9.97 -18.14 4.48
C LYS A 34 -11.16 -17.74 3.60
N GLU A 35 -12.08 -16.97 4.15
CA GLU A 35 -13.36 -16.61 3.52
C GLU A 35 -13.28 -15.32 2.71
N VAL A 36 -12.29 -14.45 2.97
CA VAL A 36 -12.16 -13.18 2.25
C VAL A 36 -11.52 -13.43 0.90
N LYS A 37 -12.30 -13.23 -0.17
CA LYS A 37 -11.76 -13.30 -1.52
C LYS A 37 -10.82 -12.11 -1.77
N PRO A 38 -9.82 -12.25 -2.66
CA PRO A 38 -8.96 -11.13 -3.05
C PRO A 38 -9.74 -9.89 -3.51
N SER A 39 -10.90 -10.09 -4.16
CA SER A 39 -11.78 -9.01 -4.62
C SER A 39 -12.46 -8.23 -3.47
N GLU A 40 -12.66 -8.87 -2.32
CA GLU A 40 -13.37 -8.33 -1.15
C GLU A 40 -12.39 -7.74 -0.11
N LEU A 41 -11.08 -7.92 -0.33
CA LEU A 41 -10.04 -7.45 0.58
C LEU A 41 -10.04 -5.93 0.75
N LYS A 42 -10.33 -5.19 -0.33
CA LYS A 42 -10.43 -3.72 -0.27
C LYS A 42 -11.54 -3.28 0.69
N GLU A 43 -12.75 -3.80 0.51
CA GLU A 43 -13.91 -3.46 1.34
C GLU A 43 -13.66 -3.84 2.80
N THR A 44 -13.10 -5.04 3.04
CA THR A 44 -12.75 -5.51 4.38
C THR A 44 -11.77 -4.58 5.09
N ILE A 45 -10.72 -4.13 4.38
CA ILE A 45 -9.71 -3.21 4.95
C ILE A 45 -10.30 -1.82 5.17
N GLU A 46 -11.17 -1.36 4.27
CA GLU A 46 -11.84 -0.07 4.41
C GLU A 46 -12.75 -0.05 5.64
N GLU A 47 -13.59 -1.06 5.83
CA GLU A 47 -14.45 -1.20 7.02
C GLU A 47 -13.63 -1.32 8.30
N TRP A 48 -12.54 -2.10 8.27
CA TRP A 48 -11.65 -2.24 9.42
C TRP A 48 -10.99 -0.90 9.79
N LEU A 49 -10.46 -0.15 8.82
CA LEU A 49 -9.87 1.17 9.06
C LEU A 49 -10.89 2.16 9.63
N LYS A 50 -12.10 2.21 9.06
CA LYS A 50 -13.18 3.08 9.57
C LYS A 50 -13.52 2.76 11.01
N LYS A 51 -13.63 1.48 11.33
CA LYS A 51 -13.92 1.02 12.70
C LYS A 51 -12.80 1.37 13.70
N GLU A 52 -11.56 1.06 13.37
CA GLU A 52 -10.43 1.25 14.30
C GLU A 52 -10.07 2.73 14.50
N LEU A 53 -10.28 3.57 13.48
CA LEU A 53 -9.95 5.00 13.53
C LEU A 53 -11.16 5.90 13.80
N GLY A 54 -12.37 5.34 13.88
CA GLY A 54 -13.60 6.11 14.07
C GLY A 54 -13.92 7.05 12.91
N LEU A 55 -13.64 6.62 11.67
CA LEU A 55 -13.85 7.41 10.47
C LEU A 55 -15.22 7.11 9.87
N GLU A 56 -15.96 8.15 9.52
CA GLU A 56 -17.28 8.04 8.87
C GLU A 56 -17.21 8.31 7.35
N GLU A 57 -16.08 8.86 6.88
CA GLU A 57 -15.87 9.23 5.48
C GLU A 57 -15.50 8.04 4.59
N ASP A 58 -15.74 8.17 3.28
CA ASP A 58 -15.22 7.24 2.27
C ASP A 58 -13.70 7.42 2.15
N LEU A 59 -12.95 6.32 2.31
CA LEU A 59 -11.48 6.35 2.31
C LEU A 59 -10.89 6.35 0.89
N GLN A 60 -11.72 6.17 -0.14
CA GLN A 60 -11.32 6.21 -1.55
C GLN A 60 -10.11 5.31 -1.88
N ILE A 61 -10.01 4.14 -1.24
CA ILE A 61 -8.89 3.22 -1.42
C ILE A 61 -8.85 2.74 -2.88
N GLN A 62 -7.72 2.92 -3.55
CA GLN A 62 -7.58 2.53 -4.96
C GLN A 62 -7.43 1.01 -5.12
N SER A 63 -6.61 0.40 -4.28
CA SER A 63 -6.39 -1.05 -4.27
C SER A 63 -5.95 -1.53 -2.88
N ALA A 64 -6.24 -2.79 -2.58
CA ALA A 64 -5.70 -3.49 -1.42
C ALA A 64 -5.25 -4.87 -1.87
N HIS A 65 -4.03 -5.25 -1.50
CA HIS A 65 -3.47 -6.55 -1.83
C HIS A 65 -2.57 -7.04 -0.69
N ARG A 66 -2.36 -8.35 -0.63
CA ARG A 66 -1.37 -8.94 0.28
C ARG A 66 0.01 -8.66 -0.30
N ALA A 67 0.87 -8.04 0.50
CA ALA A 67 2.26 -7.86 0.15
C ALA A 67 3.03 -9.15 0.50
N HIS A 68 3.35 -9.92 -0.53
CA HIS A 68 4.25 -11.08 -0.44
C HIS A 68 5.70 -10.65 -0.21
#